data_AF-A0A645B5H9-F1
#
_entry.id   AF-A0A645B5H9-F1
#
_cell.length_a   1.000
_cell.length_b   1.000
_cell.length_c   1.000
_cell.angle_alpha   90.00
_cell.angle_beta   90.00
_cell.angle_gamma   90.00
#
_symmetry.space_group_name_H-M   'P 1'
#
loop_
_entity.id
_entity.type
_entity.pdbx_description
1 polymer ?
#
loop_
_entity_poly.entity_id
_entity_poly.type
_entity_poly.pdbx_seq_one_letter_code
_entity_poly.pdbx_strand_id
1 'polypeptide(L)'
;MTLQEAGDRHLAAHRAAGNPQQYAYLALDCCDVAPLQYHLAHNPQIKAVCLCQDNDEAGKRSAQRAFDLLRDECKFQGQIVPLLPPIPGGDYNDYLQAQIQRSRETALECAQSF
;
A
#
# COMPACT_ATOMS: atom_id res chain seq x y z
N MET A 1 -6.69 -15.60 3.95
CA MET A 1 -6.77 -14.14 3.77
C MET A 1 -6.57 -13.87 2.30
N THR A 2 -7.57 -13.30 1.65
CA THR A 2 -7.51 -12.96 0.22
C THR A 2 -6.78 -11.63 0.02
N LEU A 3 -6.24 -11.40 -1.19
CA LEU A 3 -5.52 -10.16 -1.52
C LEU A 3 -6.40 -8.91 -1.31
N GLN A 4 -7.70 -9.06 -1.53
CA GLN A 4 -8.70 -8.01 -1.34
C GLN A 4 -8.89 -7.67 0.14
N GLU A 5 -8.97 -8.67 1.03
CA GLU A 5 -9.06 -8.46 2.47
C GLU A 5 -7.82 -7.75 3.07
N ALA A 6 -6.63 -8.01 2.50
CA ALA A 6 -5.40 -7.35 2.93
C ALA A 6 -5.37 -5.87 2.52
N GLY A 7 -5.86 -5.56 1.30
CA GLY A 7 -6.04 -4.18 0.83
C GLY A 7 -7.11 -3.42 1.61
N ASP A 8 -8.25 -4.06 1.86
CA ASP A 8 -9.32 -3.48 2.66
C ASP A 8 -8.88 -3.21 4.11
N ARG A 9 -8.02 -4.06 4.67
CA ARG A 9 -7.39 -3.82 5.99
C ARG A 9 -6.36 -2.69 5.97
N HIS A 10 -5.55 -2.56 4.92
CA HIS A 10 -4.63 -1.42 4.77
C HIS A 10 -5.40 -0.10 4.69
N LEU A 11 -6.44 -0.06 3.87
CA LEU A 11 -7.36 1.08 3.78
C LEU A 11 -8.06 1.33 5.12
N ALA A 12 -8.60 0.29 5.77
CA ALA A 12 -9.25 0.44 7.08
C ALA A 12 -8.29 0.92 8.18
N ALA A 13 -7.01 0.57 8.13
CA ALA A 13 -6.03 1.08 9.07
C ALA A 13 -5.69 2.56 8.84
N HIS A 14 -5.67 2.99 7.57
CA HIS A 14 -5.68 4.42 7.22
C HIS A 14 -6.95 5.13 7.70
N ARG A 15 -8.13 4.48 7.62
CA ARG A 15 -9.45 5.04 8.03
C ARG A 15 -9.53 5.39 9.52
N ALA A 16 -8.85 4.65 10.39
CA ALA A 16 -9.09 4.72 11.83
C ALA A 16 -8.27 5.78 12.58
N ALA A 17 -7.48 6.64 11.91
CA ALA A 17 -6.31 7.25 12.56
C ALA A 17 -5.49 6.18 13.32
N GLY A 18 -5.37 4.99 12.69
CA GLY A 18 -4.66 3.86 13.25
C GLY A 18 -3.23 4.28 13.58
N ASN A 19 -2.72 3.78 14.71
CA ASN A 19 -1.43 4.16 15.26
C ASN A 19 -0.39 4.34 14.12
N PRO A 20 0.07 5.56 13.81
CA PRO A 20 0.94 5.82 12.67
C PRO A 20 2.27 5.05 12.75
N GLN A 21 2.61 4.50 13.91
CA GLN A 21 3.72 3.56 14.10
C GLN A 21 3.51 2.18 13.45
N GLN A 22 2.30 1.86 12.99
CA GLN A 22 1.97 0.56 12.42
C GLN A 22 2.29 0.44 10.92
N TYR A 23 2.46 1.56 10.21
CA TYR A 23 2.70 1.58 8.77
C TYR A 23 3.85 2.53 8.43
N ALA A 24 4.70 2.12 7.50
CA ALA A 24 5.71 2.96 6.89
C ALA A 24 5.38 3.13 5.40
N TYR A 25 5.50 4.36 4.89
CA TYR A 25 5.32 4.69 3.49
C TYR A 25 6.68 4.96 2.86
N LEU A 26 6.92 4.36 1.70
CA LEU A 26 8.15 4.52 0.96
C LEU A 26 7.80 4.76 -0.51
N ALA A 27 8.04 5.98 -0.98
CA ALA A 27 7.97 6.32 -2.40
C ALA A 27 9.36 6.04 -3.00
N LEU A 28 9.45 5.05 -3.90
CA LEU A 28 10.72 4.56 -4.41
C LEU A 28 11.09 5.06 -5.81
N ASP A 29 10.35 6.02 -6.37
CA ASP A 29 10.57 6.70 -7.67
C ASP A 29 11.64 6.02 -8.58
N CYS A 30 11.33 4.79 -9.06
CA CYS A 30 12.21 3.82 -9.76
C CYS A 30 12.79 2.60 -8.99
N CYS A 31 12.17 2.12 -7.90
CA CYS A 31 12.45 0.80 -7.28
C CYS A 31 13.94 0.43 -7.21
N ASP A 32 14.71 1.17 -6.40
CA ASP A 32 16.10 0.83 -6.12
C ASP A 32 16.19 -0.18 -4.97
N VAL A 33 17.06 -1.17 -5.14
CA VAL A 33 17.32 -2.25 -4.19
C VAL A 33 17.92 -1.72 -2.89
N ALA A 34 18.82 -0.74 -2.95
CA ALA A 34 19.58 -0.32 -1.76
C ALA A 34 18.70 0.39 -0.71
N PRO A 35 17.82 1.36 -1.07
CA PRO A 35 16.88 1.95 -0.12
C PRO A 35 15.90 0.93 0.46
N LEU A 36 15.45 -0.03 -0.35
CA LEU A 36 14.52 -1.07 0.09
C LEU A 36 15.16 -2.02 1.10
N GLN A 37 16.37 -2.51 0.81
CA GLN A 37 17.15 -3.34 1.72
C GLN A 37 17.44 -2.59 3.04
N TYR A 38 17.86 -1.33 2.95
CA TYR A 38 18.11 -0.50 4.13
C TYR A 38 16.85 -0.38 4.98
N HIS A 39 15.71 -0.07 4.38
CA HIS A 39 14.46 0.10 5.11
C HIS A 39 14.02 -1.21 5.81
N LEU A 40 14.09 -2.35 5.13
CA LEU A 40 13.72 -3.65 5.69
C LEU A 40 14.68 -4.08 6.81
N ALA A 41 15.99 -3.83 6.66
CA ALA A 41 16.98 -4.16 7.68
C ALA A 41 16.77 -3.37 8.98
N HIS A 42 16.37 -2.10 8.88
CA HIS A 42 16.11 -1.24 10.04
C HIS A 42 14.70 -1.39 10.62
N ASN A 43 13.81 -2.12 9.93
CA ASN A 43 12.44 -2.35 10.37
C ASN A 43 12.07 -3.85 10.30
N PRO A 44 12.73 -4.73 11.08
CA PRO A 44 12.52 -6.18 11.04
C PRO A 44 11.11 -6.63 11.47
N GLN A 45 10.35 -5.72 12.09
CA GLN A 45 8.95 -5.92 12.44
C GLN A 45 8.00 -5.92 11.23
N ILE A 46 8.42 -5.44 10.06
CA ILE A 46 7.59 -5.43 8.85
C ILE A 46 7.24 -6.87 8.45
N LYS A 47 5.93 -7.16 8.38
CA LYS A 47 5.39 -8.48 7.99
C LYS A 47 4.69 -8.48 6.63
N ALA A 48 4.34 -7.31 6.12
CA ALA A 48 3.67 -7.15 4.84
C ALA A 48 4.14 -5.88 4.14
N VAL A 49 4.24 -5.94 2.82
CA VAL A 49 4.50 -4.80 1.93
C VAL A 49 3.34 -4.69 0.94
N CYS A 50 2.75 -3.51 0.85
CA CYS A 50 1.72 -3.22 -0.14
C CYS A 50 2.35 -2.51 -1.34
N LEU A 51 2.02 -2.94 -2.55
CA LEU A 51 2.49 -2.35 -3.81
C LEU A 51 1.36 -1.51 -4.39
N CYS A 52 1.58 -0.21 -4.45
CA CYS A 52 0.55 0.81 -4.66
C CYS A 52 0.79 1.61 -5.95
N GLN A 53 1.11 0.91 -7.04
CA GLN A 53 1.33 1.51 -8.36
C GLN A 53 0.02 1.71 -9.13
N ASP A 54 0.07 2.56 -10.16
CA ASP A 54 -1.04 2.81 -11.07
C ASP A 54 -1.48 1.53 -11.78
N ASN A 55 -2.77 1.45 -12.13
CA ASN A 55 -3.31 0.32 -12.88
C ASN A 55 -3.10 0.47 -14.40
N ASP A 56 -1.96 1.01 -14.81
CA ASP A 56 -1.55 1.11 -16.21
C ASP A 56 -0.40 0.13 -16.51
N GLU A 57 0.07 0.11 -17.76
CA GLU A 57 1.14 -0.80 -18.16
C GLU A 57 2.49 -0.47 -17.52
N ALA A 58 2.77 0.81 -17.23
CA ALA A 58 4.01 1.21 -16.56
C ALA A 58 3.99 0.84 -15.07
N GLY A 59 2.88 1.10 -14.39
CA GLY A 59 2.63 0.73 -13.01
C GLY A 59 2.69 -0.78 -12.79
N LYS A 60 2.10 -1.59 -13.68
CA LYS A 60 2.22 -3.07 -13.62
C LYS A 60 3.67 -3.54 -13.75
N ARG A 61 4.43 -3.00 -14.70
CA ARG A 61 5.87 -3.33 -14.86
C ARG A 61 6.68 -2.93 -13.62
N SER A 62 6.38 -1.76 -13.05
CA SER A 62 7.00 -1.27 -11.82
C SER A 62 6.66 -2.16 -10.61
N ALA A 63 5.40 -2.57 -10.47
CA ALA A 63 4.96 -3.48 -9.41
C ALA A 63 5.62 -4.86 -9.51
N GLN A 64 5.75 -5.42 -10.72
CA GLN A 64 6.46 -6.67 -10.93
C GLN A 64 7.94 -6.54 -10.55
N ARG A 65 8.61 -5.47 -10.99
CA ARG A 65 10.00 -5.21 -10.60
C ARG A 65 10.16 -5.09 -9.08
N ALA A 66 9.25 -4.39 -8.40
CA ALA A 66 9.27 -4.29 -6.95
C ALA A 66 9.09 -5.65 -6.26
N PHE A 67 8.20 -6.49 -6.79
CA PHE A 67 8.00 -7.85 -6.31
C PHE A 67 9.28 -8.69 -6.44
N ASP A 68 9.92 -8.64 -7.61
CA ASP A 68 11.15 -9.38 -7.88
C ASP A 68 12.28 -8.90 -6.95
N LEU A 69 12.47 -7.58 -6.79
CA LEU A 69 13.45 -7.03 -5.85
C LEU A 69 13.20 -7.46 -4.40
N LEU A 70 11.93 -7.46 -3.95
CA LEU A 70 11.58 -7.89 -2.60
C LEU A 70 11.91 -9.37 -2.37
N ARG A 71 11.65 -10.24 -3.35
CA ARG A 71 11.85 -11.69 -3.23
C ARG A 71 13.28 -12.11 -3.48
N ASP A 72 13.86 -11.63 -4.56
CA ASP A 72 15.12 -12.13 -5.10
C ASP A 72 16.31 -11.39 -4.48
N GLU A 73 16.25 -10.07 -4.33
CA GLU A 73 17.37 -9.27 -3.81
C GLU A 73 17.28 -9.05 -2.31
N CYS A 74 16.09 -8.71 -1.79
CA CYS A 74 15.89 -8.41 -0.37
C CYS A 74 15.60 -9.66 0.47
N LYS A 75 15.31 -10.81 -0.17
CA LYS A 75 14.92 -12.07 0.49
C LYS A 75 13.77 -11.87 1.50
N PHE A 76 12.86 -10.93 1.23
CA PHE A 76 11.75 -10.63 2.13
C PHE A 76 10.80 -11.82 2.18
N GLN A 77 10.52 -12.33 3.38
CA GLN A 77 9.66 -13.51 3.58
C GLN A 77 8.21 -13.15 3.94
N GLY A 78 7.92 -11.86 4.15
CA GLY A 78 6.58 -11.39 4.47
C GLY A 78 5.64 -11.40 3.27
N GLN A 79 4.39 -11.00 3.52
CA GLN A 79 3.37 -10.90 2.47
C GLN A 79 3.66 -9.71 1.55
N ILE A 80 3.47 -9.89 0.24
CA ILE A 80 3.51 -8.79 -0.74
C ILE A 80 2.14 -8.73 -1.38
N VAL A 81 1.49 -7.57 -1.29
CA VAL A 81 0.09 -7.40 -1.70
C VAL A 81 0.00 -6.27 -2.73
N PRO A 82 -0.33 -6.55 -4.00
CA PRO A 82 -0.67 -5.51 -4.95
C PRO A 82 -2.02 -4.87 -4.61
N LEU A 83 -2.03 -3.55 -4.49
CA LEU A 83 -3.21 -2.71 -4.28
C LEU A 83 -3.42 -1.86 -5.53
N LEU A 84 -4.12 -2.43 -6.51
CA LEU A 84 -4.38 -1.76 -7.78
C LEU A 84 -5.69 -0.96 -7.71
N PRO A 85 -5.73 0.24 -8.31
CA PRO A 85 -6.97 0.96 -8.55
C PRO A 85 -7.98 0.09 -9.32
N PRO A 86 -9.29 0.15 -9.00
CA PRO A 86 -10.29 -0.71 -9.63
C PRO A 86 -10.51 -0.38 -11.10
N ILE A 87 -10.16 0.84 -11.53
CA ILE A 87 -10.32 1.31 -12.90
C ILE A 87 -9.02 1.00 -13.67
N PRO A 88 -9.07 0.31 -14.81
CA PRO A 88 -7.91 0.16 -15.69
C PRO A 88 -7.36 1.52 -16.12
N GLY A 89 -6.06 1.71 -16.01
CA GLY A 89 -5.38 3.00 -16.23
C GLY A 89 -5.58 4.01 -15.10
N GLY A 90 -6.20 3.61 -13.98
CA GLY A 90 -6.42 4.49 -12.85
C GLY A 90 -5.13 4.82 -12.10
N ASP A 91 -5.00 6.09 -11.70
CA ASP A 91 -3.94 6.60 -10.83
C ASP A 91 -4.19 6.18 -9.37
N TYR A 92 -3.15 5.67 -8.70
CA TYR A 92 -3.29 5.19 -7.32
C TYR A 92 -3.53 6.33 -6.32
N ASN A 93 -2.94 7.50 -6.54
CA ASN A 93 -3.12 8.64 -5.66
C ASN A 93 -4.55 9.17 -5.70
N ASP A 94 -5.14 9.26 -6.90
CA ASP A 94 -6.55 9.62 -7.07
C ASP A 94 -7.47 8.63 -6.39
N TYR A 95 -7.20 7.32 -6.56
CA TYR A 95 -7.91 6.27 -5.85
C TYR A 95 -7.80 6.43 -4.33
N LEU A 96 -6.59 6.66 -3.80
CA LEU A 96 -6.35 6.85 -2.37
C LEU A 96 -7.08 8.09 -1.83
N GLN A 97 -7.02 9.22 -2.54
CA GLN A 97 -7.72 10.44 -2.16
C GLN A 97 -9.23 10.25 -2.10
N ALA A 98 -9.81 9.59 -3.11
CA ALA A 98 -11.24 9.26 -3.12
C ALA A 98 -11.64 8.36 -1.95
N GLN A 99 -10.79 7.38 -1.58
CA GLN A 99 -11.02 6.53 -0.42
C GLN A 99 -10.94 7.31 0.90
N ILE A 100 -9.95 8.20 1.05
CA ILE A 100 -9.81 9.04 2.24
C ILE A 100 -11.03 9.96 2.39
N GLN A 101 -11.46 10.59 1.30
CA GLN A 101 -12.62 11.48 1.30
C GLN A 101 -13.90 10.76 1.70
N ARG A 102 -14.20 9.62 1.06
CA ARG A 102 -15.35 8.76 1.42
C ARG A 102 -15.34 8.36 2.89
N SER A 103 -14.15 8.06 3.43
CA SER A 103 -14.01 7.65 4.82
C SER A 103 -14.28 8.79 5.80
N ARG A 104 -13.91 10.03 5.44
CA ARG A 104 -14.23 11.24 6.22
C ARG A 104 -15.73 11.49 6.23
N GLU A 105 -16.39 11.35 5.09
CA GLU A 105 -17.85 11.53 4.97
C GLU A 105 -18.60 10.51 5.83
N THR A 106 -18.26 9.23 5.75
CA THR A 106 -18.86 8.19 6.61
C THR A 106 -18.62 8.46 8.10
N ALA A 107 -17.42 8.91 8.49
CA ALA A 107 -17.13 9.24 9.88
C ALA A 107 -17.96 10.43 10.39
N LEU A 108 -18.19 11.44 9.54
CA LEU A 108 -19.05 12.59 9.85
C LEU A 108 -20.53 12.17 10.00
N GLU A 109 -21.04 11.33 9.10
CA GLU A 109 -22.41 10.80 9.17
C GLU A 109 -22.66 10.00 10.46
N CYS A 110 -21.71 9.16 10.86
CA CYS A 110 -21.80 8.42 12.12
C CYS A 110 -21.73 9.34 13.35
N ALA A 111 -20.90 10.39 13.32
CA ALA A 111 -20.77 11.34 14.42
C ALA A 111 -21.99 12.26 14.56
N GLN A 112 -22.73 12.50 13.47
CA GLN A 112 -23.95 13.34 13.45
C GLN A 112 -25.23 12.56 13.77
N SER A 113 -25.15 11.23 13.93
CA SER A 113 -26.28 10.34 14.23
C SER A 113 -26.49 10.10 15.75
N PHE A 114 -25.92 10.95 16.61
CA PHE A 114 -26.07 10.95 18.08
C PHE A 114 -26.54 12.32 18.58
#